data_AF-X1IJ73-F1
#
_entry.id   AF-X1IJ73-F1
#
_cell.length_a   1.000
_cell.length_b   1.000
_cell.length_c   1.000
_cell.angle_alpha   90.00
_cell.angle_beta   90.00
_cell.angle_gamma   90.00
#
_symmetry.space_group_name_H-M   'P 1'
#
loop_
_entity.id
_entity.type
_entity.pdbx_description
1 polymer ?
#
loop_
_entity_poly.entity_id
_entity_poly.type
_entity_poly.pdbx_seq_one_letter_code
_entity_poly.pdbx_strand_id
1 'polypeptide(L)' 'MKAYILINAGLGVVSDVLDDLRKINEIKSANSTAGPYDIIAFMESSDLSSLGDTIVQKI' A
#
# COMPACT_ATOMS: atom_id res chain seq x y z
N MET A 1 -2.34 -15.21 -1.18
CA MET A 1 -1.44 -14.51 -2.12
C MET A 1 -0.73 -13.36 -1.42
N LYS A 2 0.49 -13.04 -1.87
CA LYS A 2 1.34 -11.99 -1.30
C LYS A 2 1.69 -11.00 -2.40
N ALA A 3 1.66 -9.71 -2.10
CA ALA A 3 2.00 -8.66 -3.06
C ALA A 3 2.83 -7.55 -2.41
N TYR A 4 3.71 -6.97 -3.23
CA TYR A 4 4.44 -5.75 -2.91
C TYR A 4 3.95 -4.66 -3.83
N ILE A 5 3.54 -3.54 -3.25
CA ILE A 5 2.94 -2.40 -3.95
C ILE A 5 3.90 -1.23 -3.80
N LEU A 6 4.24 -0.63 -4.93
CA LEU A 6 5.07 0.58 -5.00
C LEU A 6 4.14 1.76 -5.29
N ILE A 7 4.19 2.77 -4.42
CA ILE A 7 3.24 3.88 -4.43
C ILE A 7 4.03 5.18 -4.60
N ASN A 8 3.59 6.02 -5.53
CA ASN A 8 4.02 7.42 -5.65
C ASN A 8 2.96 8.30 -4.99
N ALA A 9 3.38 9.13 -4.04
CA ALA A 9 2.52 10.02 -3.29
C ALA A 9 2.69 11.46 -3.78
N GLY A 10 1.68 12.29 -3.52
CA GLY A 10 1.81 13.72 -3.74
C GLY A 10 2.84 14.37 -2.79
N LEU A 11 3.26 15.59 -3.12
CA LEU A 11 4.14 16.36 -2.25
C LEU A 11 3.48 16.58 -0.88
N GLY A 12 4.18 16.21 0.19
CA GLY A 12 3.76 16.47 1.57
C GLY A 12 2.69 15.55 2.14
N VAL A 13 2.17 14.56 1.39
CA VAL A 13 1.10 13.66 1.87
C VAL A 13 1.58 12.23 2.20
N VAL A 14 2.89 11.97 2.10
CA VAL A 14 3.48 10.63 2.34
C VAL A 14 3.08 10.08 3.72
N SER A 15 3.14 10.90 4.76
CA SER A 15 2.78 10.50 6.13
C SER A 15 1.30 10.13 6.27
N ASP A 16 0.42 10.94 5.68
CA ASP A 16 -1.03 10.69 5.72
C ASP A 16 -1.38 9.39 4.99
N VAL A 17 -0.80 9.18 3.80
CA VAL A 17 -0.97 7.95 3.02
C VAL A 17 -0.46 6.74 3.79
N LEU A 18 0.70 6.83 4.47
CA LEU A 18 1.19 5.74 5.31
C LEU A 18 0.22 5.38 6.44
N ASP A 19 -0.37 6.38 7.09
CA ASP A 19 -1.31 6.17 8.17
C ASP A 19 -2.63 5.58 7.68
N ASP A 20 -3.08 5.94 6.47
CA ASP A 20 -4.26 5.34 5.85
C ASP A 20 -4.00 3.90 5.40
N LEU A 21 -2.85 3.61 4.79
CA LEU A 21 -2.46 2.25 4.40
C LEU A 21 -2.40 1.31 5.61
N ARG A 22 -1.95 1.79 6.78
CA ARG A 22 -1.90 1.00 8.02
C ARG A 22 -3.28 0.64 8.58
N LYS A 23 -4.33 1.34 8.18
CA LYS A 23 -5.73 1.02 8.59
C LYS A 23 -6.35 -0.07 7.73
N ILE A 24 -5.71 -0.43 6.60
CA ILE A 24 -6.18 -1.47 5.69
C ILE A 24 -5.74 -2.84 6.23
N ASN A 25 -6.69 -3.69 6.64
CA ASN A 25 -6.42 -4.99 7.27
C ASN A 25 -5.56 -5.94 6.42
N GLU A 26 -5.69 -5.82 5.10
CA GLU A 26 -4.98 -6.62 4.12
C GLU A 26 -3.49 -6.23 4.05
N ILE A 27 -3.14 -4.99 4.42
CA ILE A 27 -1.76 -4.50 4.48
C ILE A 27 -1.08 -4.99 5.76
N LYS A 28 0.04 -5.69 5.59
CA LYS A 28 0.87 -6.21 6.69
C LYS A 28 1.99 -5.26 7.08
N SER A 29 2.49 -4.48 6.13
CA SER A 29 3.44 -3.40 6.43
C SER A 29 3.40 -2.32 5.35
N ALA A 30 3.67 -1.08 5.73
CA ALA A 30 3.83 0.05 4.82
C ALA A 30 4.92 0.99 5.36
N ASN A 31 5.87 1.36 4.50
CA ASN A 31 7.01 2.20 4.88
C ASN A 31 7.37 3.16 3.74
N SER A 32 7.83 4.36 4.09
CA SER A 32 8.41 5.27 3.11
C SER A 32 9.74 4.75 2.59
N THR A 33 10.04 5.00 1.32
CA THR A 33 11.29 4.60 0.67
C THR A 33 12.12 5.81 0.26
N ALA A 34 13.45 5.65 0.24
CA ALA A 34 14.35 6.61 -0.38
C ALA A 34 14.69 6.13 -1.81
N GLY A 35 13.72 6.25 -2.73
CA GLY A 35 13.82 5.67 -4.07
C GLY A 35 12.94 6.40 -5.10
N PRO A 36 12.72 5.80 -6.28
CA PRO A 36 11.87 6.39 -7.32
C PRO A 36 10.36 6.36 -6.98
N TYR A 37 10.02 5.73 -5.85
CA TYR A 37 8.71 5.69 -5.25
C TYR A 37 8.82 6.22 -3.83
N ASP A 38 7.71 6.74 -3.32
CA ASP A 38 7.66 7.31 -1.97
C ASP A 38 7.36 6.26 -0.91
N ILE A 39 6.57 5.23 -1.24
CA ILE A 39 6.10 4.22 -0.28
C ILE A 39 6.18 2.81 -0.89
N ILE A 40 6.56 1.83 -0.05
CA ILE A 40 6.38 0.41 -0.30
C ILE A 40 5.40 -0.19 0.72
N ALA A 41 4.41 -0.91 0.23
CA ALA A 41 3.46 -1.67 1.04
C ALA A 41 3.53 -3.16 0.73
N PHE A 42 3.42 -3.97 1.77
CA PHE A 42 3.31 -5.42 1.68
C PHE A 42 1.92 -5.83 2.15
N MET A 43 1.22 -6.61 1.33
CA MET A 43 -0.12 -7.08 1.64
C MET A 43 -0.29 -8.57 1.39
N GLU A 44 -1.22 -9.16 2.12
CA GLU A 44 -1.61 -10.55 1.98
C GLU A 44 -3.13 -10.66 1.86
N SER A 45 -3.59 -11.43 0.87
CA SER A 45 -5.00 -11.71 0.64
C SER A 45 -5.26 -13.19 0.38
N SER A 46 -6.52 -13.64 0.47
CA SER A 46 -6.91 -15.02 0.20
C SER A 46 -6.71 -15.41 -1.26
N ASP A 47 -7.02 -14.50 -2.19
CA ASP A 47 -7.08 -14.77 -3.63
C ASP A 47 -6.72 -13.52 -4.46
N LEU A 48 -6.68 -13.69 -5.78
CA LEU A 48 -6.28 -12.62 -6.71
C LEU A 48 -7.37 -11.53 -6.83
N SER A 49 -8.64 -11.91 -6.73
CA SER A 49 -9.75 -10.97 -6.87
C SER A 49 -9.77 -9.97 -5.70
N SER A 50 -9.71 -10.47 -4.47
CA SER A 50 -9.60 -9.67 -3.25
C SER A 50 -8.35 -8.79 -3.21
N LEU A 51 -7.24 -9.28 -3.77
CA LEU A 51 -6.03 -8.48 -3.96
C LEU A 51 -6.28 -7.30 -4.90
N GLY A 52 -6.87 -7.56 -6.07
CA GLY A 52 -7.19 -6.54 -7.07
C GLY A 52 -8.18 -5.51 -6.55
N ASP A 53 -9.25 -5.96 -5.88
CA ASP A 53 -10.26 -5.08 -5.31
C ASP A 53 -9.66 -4.14 -4.25
N THR A 54 -8.78 -4.67 -3.39
CA THR A 54 -8.10 -3.85 -2.38
C THR A 54 -7.22 -2.77 -3.01
N ILE A 55 -6.47 -3.13 -4.06
CA ILE A 55 -5.58 -2.19 -4.75
C ILE A 55 -6.40 -1.12 -5.48
N VAL A 56 -7.49 -1.47 -6.14
CA VAL A 56 -8.27 -0.52 -6.95
C VAL A 56 -9.19 0.36 -6.11
N GLN A 57 -9.71 -0.15 -4.98
CA GLN A 57 -10.69 0.60 -4.18
C GLN A 57 -10.07 1.39 -3.02
N LYS A 58 -8.92 0.95 -2.47
CA LYS A 58 -8.39 1.50 -1.21
C LYS A 58 -7.04 2.21 -1.35
N ILE A 59 -6.39 2.16 -2.51
CA ILE A 59 -5.06 2.75 -2.78
C ILE A 59 -5.19 3.65 -4.02
#